data_AF-A0A662J094-F1
#
_entry.id   AF-A0A662J094-F1
#
_cell.length_a   1.000
_cell.length_b   1.000
_cell.length_c   1.000
_cell.angle_alpha   90.00
_cell.angle_beta   90.00
_cell.angle_gamma   90.00
#
_symmetry.space_group_name_H-M   'P 1'
#
loop_
_entity.id
_entity.type
_entity.pdbx_description
1 polymer ?
#
loop_
_entity_poly.entity_id
_entity_poly.type
_entity_poly.pdbx_seq_one_letter_code
_entity_poly.pdbx_strand_id
1 'polypeptide(L)'
;MLGADAAFEEGNSVFSICVVMRGALWLDGVFVAKWVKGDLTSLAECLKASPYYGELTAIFLPSPLISSEDLEALWQRLKRPVALFSRESGNVYEAVKSIGLTDPDFQSLLKACSGPEGPEALRLARMLAPLVKELARAWKGLNLSSSQRW
;
A
#
# COMPACT_ATOMS: atom_id res chain seq x y z
N MET A 1 2.66 5.48 -9.44
CA MET A 1 2.37 5.59 -7.99
C MET A 1 2.16 4.21 -7.39
N LEU A 2 2.29 4.09 -6.07
CA LEU A 2 1.95 2.88 -5.34
C LEU A 2 0.75 3.14 -4.42
N GLY A 3 -0.19 2.20 -4.35
CA GLY A 3 -1.23 2.15 -3.32
C GLY A 3 -1.06 0.86 -2.51
N ALA A 4 -1.14 0.93 -1.19
CA ALA A 4 -1.12 -0.27 -0.36
C ALA A 4 -2.32 -0.30 0.60
N ASP A 5 -2.89 -1.48 0.80
CA ASP A 5 -3.98 -1.70 1.75
C ASP A 5 -3.72 -2.98 2.56
N ALA A 6 -4.29 -3.05 3.77
CA ALA A 6 -4.19 -4.24 4.62
C ALA A 6 -5.01 -5.39 4.01
N ALA A 7 -4.36 -6.54 3.81
CA ALA A 7 -5.02 -7.77 3.38
C ALA A 7 -5.51 -8.60 4.57
N PHE A 8 -4.61 -8.89 5.52
CA PHE A 8 -4.95 -9.56 6.77
C PHE A 8 -3.82 -9.39 7.80
N GLU A 9 -4.13 -9.72 9.06
CA GLU A 9 -3.17 -9.74 10.16
C GLU A 9 -2.96 -11.19 10.65
N GLU A 10 -1.73 -11.50 11.05
CA GLU A 10 -1.35 -12.76 11.71
C GLU A 10 -0.38 -12.47 12.86
N GLY A 11 -0.85 -12.62 14.10
CA GLY A 11 -0.10 -12.18 15.26
C GLY A 11 0.23 -10.69 15.17
N ASN A 12 1.52 -10.34 15.25
CA ASN A 12 1.99 -8.96 15.09
C ASN A 12 2.36 -8.60 13.64
N SER A 13 2.15 -9.51 12.68
CA SER A 13 2.43 -9.23 11.27
C SER A 13 1.19 -8.73 10.55
N VAL A 14 1.34 -7.65 9.78
CA VAL A 14 0.36 -7.18 8.80
C VAL A 14 0.85 -7.60 7.42
N PHE A 15 -0.03 -8.24 6.67
CA PHE A 15 0.17 -8.48 5.24
C PHE A 15 -0.59 -7.42 4.48
N SER A 16 0.12 -6.59 3.74
CA SER A 16 -0.45 -5.55 2.90
C SER A 16 -0.27 -5.93 1.43
N ILE A 17 -1.31 -5.74 0.64
CA ILE A 17 -1.17 -5.80 -0.81
C ILE A 17 -0.78 -4.42 -1.32
N CYS A 18 0.24 -4.40 -2.17
CA CYS A 18 0.79 -3.20 -2.79
C CYS A 18 0.56 -3.28 -4.30
N VAL A 19 -0.05 -2.24 -4.85
CA VAL A 19 -0.38 -2.12 -6.27
C VAL A 19 0.35 -0.91 -6.83
N VAL A 20 1.12 -1.13 -7.90
CA VAL A 20 1.86 -0.10 -8.62
C VAL A 20 1.13 0.20 -9.92
N MET A 21 0.78 1.47 -10.09
CA MET A 21 0.05 1.97 -11.26
C MET A 21 0.81 3.11 -11.93
N ARG A 22 0.65 3.24 -13.24
CA ARG A 22 1.06 4.41 -14.02
C ARG A 22 -0.17 5.17 -14.49
N GLY A 23 -0.39 6.33 -13.86
CA GLY A 23 -1.68 7.02 -13.95
C GLY A 23 -2.82 6.13 -13.48
N ALA A 24 -4.03 6.39 -13.96
CA ALA A 24 -5.23 5.62 -13.58
C ALA A 24 -5.43 4.31 -14.38
N LEU A 25 -4.67 4.07 -15.46
CA LEU A 25 -5.05 3.08 -16.49
C LEU A 25 -4.12 1.88 -16.62
N TRP A 26 -2.87 1.98 -16.15
CA TRP A 26 -1.85 0.95 -16.38
C TRP A 26 -1.38 0.35 -15.07
N LEU A 27 -1.57 -0.96 -14.93
CA LEU A 27 -1.07 -1.76 -13.81
C LEU A 27 0.36 -2.23 -14.14
N ASP A 28 1.35 -1.67 -13.44
CA ASP A 28 2.77 -2.00 -13.62
C ASP A 28 3.18 -3.19 -12.74
N GLY A 29 2.57 -3.37 -11.57
CA GLY A 29 2.90 -4.50 -10.70
C GLY A 29 2.02 -4.65 -9.46
N VAL A 30 2.02 -5.85 -8.90
CA VAL A 30 1.35 -6.20 -7.64
C VAL A 30 2.30 -7.04 -6.79
N PHE A 31 2.40 -6.74 -5.50
CA PHE A 31 3.20 -7.53 -4.56
C PHE A 31 2.59 -7.49 -3.15
N VAL A 32 3.06 -8.37 -2.27
CA VAL A 32 2.64 -8.43 -0.88
C VAL A 32 3.80 -7.98 0.01
N ALA A 33 3.55 -7.01 0.87
CA ALA A 33 4.46 -6.57 1.93
C ALA A 33 4.05 -7.22 3.25
N LYS A 34 4.96 -7.92 3.91
CA LYS A 34 4.77 -8.43 5.28
C LYS A 34 5.59 -7.58 6.24
N TRP A 35 4.93 -6.86 7.13
CA TRP A 35 5.58 -5.94 8.05
C TRP A 35 5.01 -6.06 9.46
N VAL A 36 5.71 -5.51 10.45
CA VAL A 36 5.31 -5.59 11.87
C VAL A 36 4.35 -4.45 12.20
N LYS A 37 3.17 -4.76 12.75
CA LYS A 37 2.14 -3.78 13.12
C LYS A 37 2.72 -2.72 14.07
N GLY A 38 2.56 -1.45 13.70
CA GLY A 38 3.11 -0.32 14.46
C GLY A 38 4.59 -0.02 14.20
N ASP A 39 5.30 -0.84 13.41
CA ASP A 39 6.68 -0.57 13.01
C ASP A 39 6.74 -0.01 11.58
N LEU A 40 6.79 1.32 11.50
CA LEU A 40 6.93 2.06 10.24
C LEU A 40 8.26 1.77 9.52
N THR A 41 9.29 1.30 10.23
CA THR A 41 10.58 0.95 9.63
C THR A 41 10.42 -0.34 8.84
N SER A 42 9.82 -1.36 9.45
CA SER A 42 9.48 -2.62 8.77
C SER A 42 8.61 -2.40 7.52
N LEU A 43 7.60 -1.52 7.61
CA LEU A 43 6.78 -1.14 6.45
C LEU A 43 7.63 -0.48 5.36
N ALA A 44 8.45 0.52 5.72
CA ALA A 44 9.26 1.25 4.76
C ALA A 44 10.29 0.36 4.05
N GLU A 45 10.91 -0.56 4.77
CA GLU A 45 11.85 -1.55 4.21
C GLU A 45 11.16 -2.46 3.19
N CYS A 46 9.95 -2.95 3.50
CA CYS A 46 9.17 -3.76 2.56
C CYS A 46 8.82 -3.01 1.28
N LEU A 47 8.41 -1.74 1.38
CA LEU A 47 8.11 -0.93 0.21
C LEU A 47 9.36 -0.64 -0.64
N LYS A 48 10.50 -0.36 0.01
CA LYS A 48 11.79 -0.12 -0.63
C LYS A 48 12.35 -1.35 -1.36
N ALA A 49 12.07 -2.54 -0.85
CA ALA A 49 12.51 -3.79 -1.47
C ALA A 49 11.81 -4.08 -2.81
N SER A 50 10.73 -3.36 -3.14
CA SER A 50 10.05 -3.53 -4.44
C SER A 50 10.93 -3.06 -5.60
N PRO A 51 10.92 -3.76 -6.75
CA PRO A 51 11.70 -3.35 -7.93
C PRO A 51 11.23 -2.01 -8.50
N TYR A 52 9.99 -1.62 -8.20
CA TYR A 52 9.37 -0.39 -8.69
C TYR A 52 9.78 0.85 -7.88
N TYR A 53 10.42 0.69 -6.72
CA TYR A 53 10.61 1.77 -5.74
C TYR A 53 11.30 3.02 -6.32
N GLY A 54 12.30 2.80 -7.18
CA GLY A 54 13.06 3.87 -7.83
C GLY A 54 12.18 4.80 -8.66
N GLU A 55 11.11 4.26 -9.25
CA GLU A 55 10.22 4.93 -10.21
C GLU A 55 8.94 5.49 -9.56
N LEU A 56 8.72 5.23 -8.27
CA LEU A 56 7.52 5.69 -7.58
C LEU A 56 7.53 7.21 -7.42
N THR A 57 6.53 7.87 -8.02
CA THR A 57 6.27 9.30 -7.82
C THR A 57 5.64 9.62 -6.46
N ALA A 58 4.80 8.72 -5.95
CA ALA A 58 4.14 8.85 -4.66
C ALA A 58 3.63 7.50 -4.16
N ILE A 59 3.39 7.43 -2.85
CA ILE A 59 2.91 6.27 -2.11
C ILE A 59 1.61 6.68 -1.39
N PHE A 60 0.54 5.95 -1.63
CA PHE A 60 -0.79 6.21 -1.08
C PHE A 60 -1.17 5.11 -0.11
N LEU A 61 -1.61 5.50 1.08
CA LEU A 61 -1.94 4.59 2.18
C LEU A 61 -3.28 5.01 2.82
N PRO A 62 -4.13 4.05 3.24
CA PRO A 62 -5.38 4.37 3.88
C PRO A 62 -5.22 4.49 5.41
N SER A 63 -6.10 5.25 6.06
CA SER A 63 -6.09 5.48 7.52
C SER A 63 -6.21 4.22 8.40
N PRO A 64 -6.82 3.10 7.97
CA PRO A 64 -6.76 1.86 8.74
C PRO A 64 -5.35 1.24 8.78
N LEU A 65 -4.45 1.62 7.87
CA LEU A 65 -3.11 1.05 7.75
C LEU A 65 -2.07 1.83 8.58
N ILE A 66 -2.15 3.16 8.54
CA ILE A 66 -1.26 4.09 9.28
C ILE A 66 -2.05 5.33 9.74
N SER A 67 -1.59 6.03 10.77
CA SER A 67 -2.23 7.26 11.24
C SER A 67 -1.68 8.53 10.56
N SER A 68 -2.33 9.68 10.79
CA SER A 68 -1.86 10.99 10.33
C SER A 68 -0.55 11.45 10.98
N GLU A 69 -0.29 10.96 12.20
CA GLU A 69 0.91 11.23 13.00
C GLU A 69 2.11 10.43 12.48
N ASP A 70 1.86 9.22 11.96
CA ASP A 70 2.87 8.35 11.37
C ASP A 70 3.44 8.87 10.04
N LEU A 71 2.67 9.69 9.33
CA LEU A 71 2.94 10.05 7.93
C LEU A 71 4.29 10.76 7.75
N GLU A 72 4.66 11.65 8.66
CA GLU A 72 5.95 12.37 8.62
C GLU A 72 7.12 11.39 8.86
N ALA A 73 7.00 10.54 9.88
CA ALA A 73 8.02 9.54 10.19
C ALA A 73 8.22 8.55 9.05
N LEU A 74 7.14 8.18 8.35
CA LEU A 74 7.17 7.31 7.19
C LEU A 74 7.77 8.01 5.97
N TRP A 75 7.41 9.27 5.70
CA TRP A 75 8.02 10.09 4.65
C TRP A 75 9.54 10.19 4.83
N GLN A 76 10.00 10.45 6.06
CA GLN A 76 11.43 10.54 6.35
C GLN A 76 12.18 9.24 6.07
N ARG A 77 11.55 8.08 6.25
CA ARG A 77 12.14 6.78 5.93
C ARG A 77 12.12 6.51 4.44
N LEU A 78 11.00 6.79 3.76
CA LEU A 78 10.83 6.49 2.35
C LEU A 78 11.60 7.48 1.45
N LYS A 79 11.69 8.76 1.81
CA LYS A 79 12.21 9.81 0.92
C LYS A 79 11.47 9.84 -0.43
N ARG A 80 10.18 9.55 -0.38
CA ARG A 80 9.21 9.59 -1.48
C ARG A 80 7.93 10.25 -0.98
N PRO A 81 7.22 11.03 -1.81
CA PRO A 81 5.95 11.59 -1.41
C PRO A 81 4.99 10.54 -0.88
N VAL A 82 4.32 10.86 0.22
CA VAL A 82 3.33 9.99 0.87
C VAL A 82 2.02 10.76 1.05
N ALA A 83 0.91 10.07 0.85
CA ALA A 83 -0.40 10.64 1.15
C ALA A 83 -1.29 9.62 1.87
N LEU A 84 -1.99 10.13 2.86
CA LEU A 84 -2.97 9.42 3.66
C LEU A 84 -4.37 9.66 3.10
N PHE A 85 -5.14 8.59 2.98
CA PHE A 85 -6.52 8.65 2.53
C PHE A 85 -7.45 8.06 3.60
N SER A 86 -8.62 8.66 3.78
CA SER A 86 -9.71 8.10 4.56
C SER A 86 -10.78 7.55 3.64
N ARG A 87 -11.65 6.74 4.21
CA ARG A 87 -12.82 6.20 3.54
C ARG A 87 -13.96 6.12 4.55
N GLU A 88 -14.40 7.28 5.01
CA GLU A 88 -15.47 7.42 5.99
C GLU A 88 -16.86 7.37 5.32
N SER A 89 -16.95 7.84 4.07
CA SER A 89 -18.18 8.04 3.30
C SER A 89 -18.50 6.90 2.31
N GLY A 90 -18.09 5.67 2.60
CA GLY A 90 -18.45 4.49 1.78
C GLY A 90 -17.31 3.95 0.91
N ASN A 91 -17.42 4.05 -0.42
CA ASN A 91 -16.46 3.43 -1.35
C ASN A 91 -15.37 4.37 -1.87
N VAL A 92 -15.48 5.67 -1.62
CA VAL A 92 -14.61 6.72 -2.16
C VAL A 92 -13.49 7.05 -1.18
N TYR A 93 -12.26 7.11 -1.68
CA TYR A 93 -11.11 7.59 -0.92
C TYR A 93 -11.03 9.11 -0.97
N GLU A 94 -10.93 9.73 0.21
CA GLU A 94 -10.73 11.15 0.39
C GLU A 94 -9.31 11.41 0.92
N ALA A 95 -8.61 12.39 0.34
CA ALA A 95 -7.26 12.73 0.79
C ALA A 95 -7.33 13.45 2.14
N VAL A 96 -6.63 12.91 3.14
CA VAL A 96 -6.56 13.48 4.51
C VAL A 96 -5.36 14.40 4.64
N LYS A 97 -4.19 13.91 4.21
CA LYS A 97 -2.91 14.60 4.38
C LYS A 97 -1.91 14.12 3.34
N SER A 98 -1.06 15.00 2.84
CA SER A 98 0.09 14.62 2.01
C SER A 98 1.37 15.28 2.52
N ILE A 99 2.51 14.62 2.29
CA ILE A 99 3.85 15.12 2.64
C ILE A 99 4.81 14.84 1.48
N GLY A 100 5.65 15.81 1.16
CA GLY A 100 6.65 15.71 0.09
C GLY A 100 6.19 16.21 -1.29
N LEU A 101 4.98 16.77 -1.39
CA LEU A 101 4.47 17.48 -2.57
C LEU A 101 3.82 18.79 -2.14
N THR A 102 3.80 19.78 -3.04
CA THR A 102 2.97 20.97 -2.87
C THR A 102 1.50 20.63 -3.13
N ASP A 103 0.55 21.42 -2.61
CA ASP A 103 -0.86 21.18 -2.87
C ASP A 103 -1.20 21.16 -4.38
N PRO A 104 -0.70 22.10 -5.22
CA PRO A 104 -0.95 22.03 -6.68
C PRO A 104 -0.40 20.76 -7.34
N ASP A 105 0.79 20.31 -6.96
CA ASP A 105 1.40 19.10 -7.52
C ASP A 105 0.62 17.85 -7.08
N PHE A 106 0.20 17.81 -5.81
CA PHE A 106 -0.60 16.72 -5.28
C PHE A 106 -1.97 16.63 -5.96
N GLN A 107 -2.66 17.76 -6.17
CA GLN A 107 -3.93 17.79 -6.90
C GLN A 107 -3.76 17.37 -8.38
N SER A 108 -2.67 17.80 -9.02
CA SER A 108 -2.36 17.40 -10.39
C SER A 108 -2.09 15.90 -10.49
N LEU A 109 -1.35 15.34 -9.54
CA LEU A 109 -1.10 13.91 -9.42
C LEU A 109 -2.42 13.15 -9.22
N LEU A 110 -3.26 13.57 -8.26
CA LEU A 110 -4.55 12.95 -7.99
C LEU A 110 -5.43 12.90 -9.24
N LYS A 111 -5.51 14.00 -9.99
CA LYS A 111 -6.28 14.06 -11.23
C LYS A 111 -5.80 13.05 -12.28
N ALA A 112 -4.50 12.82 -12.38
CA ALA A 112 -3.93 11.87 -13.35
C ALA A 112 -4.09 10.40 -12.93
N CYS A 113 -4.32 10.16 -11.65
CA CYS A 113 -4.11 8.85 -11.03
C CYS A 113 -5.37 8.28 -10.34
N SER A 114 -6.46 9.04 -10.32
CA SER A 114 -7.69 8.70 -9.62
C SER A 114 -8.84 8.47 -10.59
N GLY A 115 -9.70 7.51 -10.25
CA GLY A 115 -11.01 7.34 -10.84
C GLY A 115 -12.11 7.91 -9.94
N PRO A 116 -13.38 7.52 -10.15
CA PRO A 116 -14.52 8.01 -9.36
C PRO A 116 -14.43 7.70 -7.86
N GLU A 117 -13.69 6.66 -7.47
CA GLU A 117 -13.54 6.22 -6.08
C GLU A 117 -12.21 6.67 -5.43
N GLY A 118 -11.47 7.58 -6.07
CA GLY A 118 -10.15 8.02 -5.62
C GLY A 118 -8.99 7.30 -6.32
N PRO A 119 -7.78 7.24 -5.73
CA PRO A 119 -6.61 6.71 -6.41
C PRO A 119 -6.78 5.25 -6.85
N GLU A 120 -6.60 4.97 -8.13
CA GLU A 120 -6.85 3.63 -8.68
C GLU A 120 -5.97 2.56 -8.04
N ALA A 121 -4.74 2.91 -7.68
CA ALA A 121 -3.83 1.99 -6.99
C ALA A 121 -4.40 1.56 -5.62
N LEU A 122 -5.02 2.46 -4.85
CA LEU A 122 -5.67 2.10 -3.58
C LEU A 122 -6.95 1.30 -3.82
N ARG A 123 -7.77 1.70 -4.79
CA ARG A 123 -9.00 0.98 -5.15
C ARG A 123 -8.71 -0.48 -5.52
N LEU A 124 -7.67 -0.71 -6.33
CA LEU A 124 -7.22 -2.04 -6.72
C LEU A 124 -6.58 -2.81 -5.56
N ALA A 125 -5.75 -2.18 -4.73
CA ALA A 125 -5.18 -2.82 -3.55
C ALA A 125 -6.28 -3.35 -2.64
N ARG A 126 -7.29 -2.53 -2.32
CA ARG A 126 -8.47 -2.93 -1.57
C ARG A 126 -9.22 -4.10 -2.23
N MET A 127 -9.44 -4.03 -3.55
CA MET A 127 -10.17 -5.06 -4.28
C MET A 127 -9.45 -6.42 -4.26
N LEU A 128 -8.11 -6.39 -4.28
CA LEU A 128 -7.27 -7.59 -4.29
C LEU A 128 -6.92 -8.12 -2.89
N ALA A 129 -7.11 -7.32 -1.83
CA ALA A 129 -6.82 -7.71 -0.45
C ALA A 129 -7.45 -9.05 -0.02
N PRO A 130 -8.74 -9.34 -0.32
CA PRO A 130 -9.34 -10.64 0.01
C PRO A 130 -8.65 -11.82 -0.69
N LEU A 131 -8.17 -11.65 -1.92
CA LEU A 131 -7.46 -12.70 -2.66
C LEU A 131 -6.16 -13.10 -1.94
N VAL A 132 -5.39 -12.13 -1.45
CA VAL A 132 -4.14 -12.39 -0.71
C VAL A 132 -4.42 -13.18 0.57
N LYS A 133 -5.50 -12.83 1.29
CA LYS A 133 -5.94 -13.55 2.48
C LYS A 133 -6.30 -15.01 2.19
N GLU A 134 -7.06 -15.25 1.11
CA GLU A 134 -7.45 -16.61 0.72
C GLU A 134 -6.27 -17.43 0.18
N LEU A 135 -5.37 -16.83 -0.59
CA LEU A 135 -4.13 -17.48 -1.03
C LEU A 135 -3.25 -17.89 0.15
N ALA A 136 -3.07 -17.01 1.14
CA ALA A 136 -2.31 -17.33 2.35
C ALA A 136 -2.95 -18.48 3.14
N ARG A 137 -4.28 -18.53 3.22
CA ARG A 137 -5.01 -19.64 3.87
C ARG A 137 -4.84 -20.96 3.13
N ALA A 138 -5.00 -20.94 1.80
CA ALA A 138 -4.83 -22.12 0.96
C ALA A 138 -3.39 -22.67 1.07
N TRP A 139 -2.39 -21.79 1.07
CA TRP A 139 -0.98 -22.18 1.16
C TRP A 139 -0.57 -22.70 2.54
N LYS A 140 -1.18 -22.19 3.63
CA LYS A 140 -1.02 -22.80 4.96
C LYS A 140 -1.55 -24.23 5.01
N GLY A 141 -2.69 -24.47 4.37
CA GLY A 141 -3.27 -25.81 4.23
C GLY A 141 -2.41 -26.74 3.36
N LEU A 142 -1.69 -26.19 2.40
CA LEU A 142 -0.76 -26.90 1.52
C LEU A 142 0.60 -27.21 2.15
N ASN A 143 0.81 -26.91 3.45
CA ASN A 143 1.97 -27.28 4.27
C ASN A 143 2.94 -28.14 3.45
N LEU A 144 3.90 -27.48 2.79
CA LEU A 144 5.00 -28.15 2.12
C LEU A 144 5.64 -29.02 3.19
N SER A 145 5.26 -30.29 3.19
CA SER A 145 5.88 -31.39 3.90
C SER A 145 7.22 -31.66 3.23
N SER A 146 8.05 -30.63 3.10
CA SER A 146 9.47 -30.74 2.83
C SER A 146 10.21 -30.43 4.12
N SER A 147 9.93 -31.25 5.13
CA SER A 147 10.99 -31.93 5.83
C SER A 147 11.83 -32.74 4.81
N GLN A 148 12.65 -32.05 4.03
CA GLN A 148 13.85 -32.65 3.46
C GLN A 148 15.01 -31.71 3.75
N ARG A 149 15.81 -32.18 4.71
CA ARG A 149 17.16 -31.73 5.02
C ARG A 149 17.95 -31.64 3.72
N TRP A 150 18.68 -30.54 3.54
CA TRP A 150 19.92 -30.53 2.79
C TRP A 150 21.06 -30.49 3.80
#